data_AF-A0A926BN10-F1
#
_entry.id   AF-A0A926BN10-F1
#
_cell.length_a   1.000
_cell.length_b   1.000
_cell.length_c   1.000
_cell.angle_alpha   90.00
_cell.angle_beta   90.00
_cell.angle_gamma   90.00
#
_symmetry.space_group_name_H-M   'P 1'
#
loop_
_entity.id
_entity.type
_entity.pdbx_description
1 polymer ?
#
loop_
_entity_poly.entity_id
_entity_poly.type
_entity_poly.pdbx_seq_one_letter_code
_entity_poly.pdbx_strand_id
1 'polypeptide(L)'
;MMLATLHRLANRLPRWAWNALALFFAGAFVYAASVAWGDTAGDIPVRLVVVMYGALFFHAVEYGVGWRNVGDATVSFVKRFKLFEPVVGFGILATWFAILYPFFADARQKADGGQNDSHLKSAGLALLQYATDYDDTLPPTMRTSTMPQYLTPYLHHLGVAPVFVDSQSKMPFTWRTVLGSLYVDNVLEGSSVVVAYSPAPVNRATSPRRLTLFLDGHIKRIPEADFWKLFAAKPKHAPQAKGTNR
;
A
#
# COMPACT_ATOMS: atom_id res chain seq x y z
N MET A 1 36.84 -1.46 -28.27
CA MET A 1 37.31 -2.75 -28.83
C MET A 1 36.31 -3.89 -28.60
N MET A 2 35.71 -4.02 -27.40
CA MET A 2 34.75 -5.09 -27.03
C MET A 2 33.40 -5.08 -27.77
N LEU A 3 32.85 -3.90 -28.10
CA LEU A 3 31.59 -3.79 -28.86
C LEU A 3 31.71 -4.32 -30.31
N ALA A 4 32.88 -4.09 -30.93
CA ALA A 4 33.15 -4.47 -32.32
C ALA A 4 33.43 -5.98 -32.47
N THR A 5 33.91 -6.64 -31.41
CA THR A 5 34.02 -8.10 -31.35
C THR A 5 32.67 -8.75 -31.08
N LEU A 6 31.83 -8.18 -30.21
CA LEU A 6 30.46 -8.66 -29.97
C LEU A 6 29.57 -8.58 -31.22
N HIS A 7 29.65 -7.48 -31.97
CA HIS A 7 28.90 -7.33 -33.23
C HIS A 7 29.33 -8.36 -34.29
N ARG A 8 30.63 -8.67 -34.37
CA ARG A 8 31.14 -9.72 -35.28
C ARG A 8 30.72 -11.12 -34.87
N LEU A 9 30.61 -11.39 -33.56
CA LEU A 9 30.14 -12.68 -33.05
C LEU A 9 28.63 -12.86 -33.29
N ALA A 10 27.85 -11.80 -33.09
CA ALA A 10 26.40 -11.78 -33.30
C ALA A 10 26.01 -12.14 -34.74
N ASN A 11 26.78 -11.66 -35.73
CA ASN A 11 26.55 -11.92 -37.15
C ASN A 11 27.00 -13.31 -37.62
N ARG A 12 27.71 -14.09 -36.79
CA ARG A 12 28.10 -15.48 -37.11
C ARG A 12 27.11 -16.52 -36.59
N LEU A 13 26.17 -16.13 -35.73
CA LEU A 13 25.22 -17.07 -35.16
C LEU A 13 24.08 -17.35 -36.14
N PRO A 14 23.75 -18.62 -36.39
CA PRO A 14 22.62 -18.98 -37.24
C PRO A 14 21.31 -18.54 -36.58
N ARG A 15 20.29 -18.25 -37.40
CA ARG A 15 19.00 -17.70 -36.91
C ARG A 15 18.31 -18.56 -35.86
N TRP A 16 18.49 -19.88 -35.90
CA TRP A 16 17.95 -20.80 -34.88
C TRP A 16 18.57 -20.57 -33.49
N ALA A 17 19.83 -20.15 -33.42
CA ALA A 17 20.51 -19.85 -32.16
C ALA A 17 19.94 -18.58 -31.52
N TRP A 18 19.58 -17.57 -32.33
CA TRP A 18 18.89 -16.37 -31.86
C TRP A 18 17.47 -16.67 -31.36
N ASN A 19 16.74 -17.55 -32.03
CA ASN A 19 15.42 -17.99 -31.58
C ASN A 19 15.51 -18.78 -30.26
N ALA A 20 16.50 -19.67 -30.13
CA ALA A 20 16.75 -20.42 -28.90
C ALA A 20 17.11 -19.49 -27.73
N LEU A 21 17.94 -18.47 -27.98
CA LEU A 21 18.30 -17.47 -26.99
C LEU A 21 17.08 -16.62 -26.56
N ALA A 22 16.24 -16.21 -27.51
CA ALA A 22 15.01 -15.48 -27.23
C ALA A 22 14.02 -16.31 -26.38
N LEU A 23 13.87 -17.60 -26.69
CA LEU A 23 13.04 -18.52 -25.91
C LEU A 23 13.59 -18.73 -24.49
N PHE A 24 14.91 -18.85 -24.35
CA PHE A 24 15.57 -18.96 -23.05
C PHE A 24 15.32 -17.72 -22.18
N PHE A 25 15.51 -16.51 -22.74
CA PHE A 25 15.28 -15.27 -22.00
C PHE A 25 13.79 -15.02 -21.71
N ALA A 26 12.89 -15.38 -22.61
CA ALA A 26 11.45 -15.30 -22.35
C ALA A 26 11.01 -16.25 -21.23
N GLY A 27 11.49 -17.50 -21.23
CA GLY A 27 11.24 -18.46 -20.16
C GLY A 27 11.83 -18.02 -18.82
N ALA A 28 13.06 -17.51 -18.82
CA ALA A 28 13.71 -16.96 -17.63
C ALA A 28 12.95 -15.74 -17.08
N PHE A 29 12.41 -14.87 -17.95
CA PHE A 29 11.59 -13.73 -17.55
C PHE A 29 10.27 -14.17 -16.94
N VAL A 30 9.54 -15.11 -17.57
CA VAL A 30 8.29 -15.66 -17.03
C VAL A 30 8.52 -16.35 -15.69
N TYR A 31 9.62 -17.10 -15.55
CA TYR A 31 10.00 -17.75 -14.30
C TYR A 31 10.36 -16.73 -13.21
N ALA A 32 11.22 -15.76 -13.51
CA ALA A 32 11.59 -14.71 -12.57
C ALA A 32 10.38 -13.87 -12.14
N ALA A 33 9.49 -13.54 -13.07
CA ALA A 33 8.23 -12.87 -12.78
C ALA A 33 7.31 -13.75 -11.90
N SER A 34 7.21 -15.05 -12.18
CA SER A 34 6.45 -15.99 -11.36
C SER A 34 7.00 -16.14 -9.93
N VAL A 35 8.33 -16.14 -9.76
CA VAL A 35 8.99 -16.27 -8.45
C VAL A 35 8.89 -14.96 -7.67
N ALA A 36 9.19 -13.82 -8.29
CA ALA A 36 9.16 -12.51 -7.62
C ALA A 36 7.75 -12.07 -7.22
N TRP A 37 6.70 -12.62 -7.84
CA TRP A 37 5.30 -12.27 -7.59
C TRP A 37 4.51 -13.43 -6.97
N GLY A 38 5.21 -14.50 -6.55
CA GLY A 38 4.63 -15.71 -5.98
C GLY A 38 3.94 -15.49 -4.64
N ASP A 39 4.49 -14.62 -3.79
CA ASP A 39 4.06 -14.45 -2.39
C ASP A 39 3.24 -13.17 -2.12
N THR A 40 3.19 -12.22 -3.05
CA THR A 40 2.61 -10.88 -2.78
C THR A 40 1.20 -10.65 -3.33
N ALA A 41 0.55 -11.61 -3.97
CA ALA A 41 -0.76 -11.37 -4.56
C ALA A 41 -1.73 -12.55 -4.38
N GLY A 42 -2.75 -12.34 -3.56
CA GLY A 42 -4.01 -13.07 -3.63
C GLY A 42 -4.84 -12.74 -4.89
N ASP A 43 -4.23 -12.12 -5.90
CA ASP A 43 -4.90 -11.66 -7.11
C ASP A 43 -4.39 -12.45 -8.33
N ILE A 44 -5.24 -13.40 -8.72
CA ILE A 44 -5.27 -14.14 -9.99
C ILE A 44 -4.98 -13.29 -11.25
N PRO A 45 -5.36 -12.00 -11.40
CA PRO A 45 -5.15 -11.25 -12.64
C PRO A 45 -3.69 -11.11 -13.09
N VAL A 46 -2.72 -10.97 -12.18
CA VAL A 46 -1.33 -10.68 -12.62
C VAL A 46 -0.63 -11.91 -13.21
N ARG A 47 -0.84 -13.08 -12.60
CA ARG A 47 -0.33 -14.34 -13.14
C ARG A 47 -0.93 -14.60 -14.53
N LEU A 48 -2.21 -14.28 -14.71
CA LEU A 48 -2.92 -14.43 -15.98
C LEU A 48 -2.39 -13.47 -17.05
N VAL A 49 -2.07 -12.23 -16.68
CA VAL A 49 -1.44 -11.25 -17.59
C VAL A 49 -0.04 -11.70 -18.00
N VAL A 50 0.82 -12.14 -17.06
CA VAL A 50 2.17 -12.60 -17.39
C VAL A 50 2.14 -13.84 -18.28
N VAL A 51 1.26 -14.81 -17.98
CA VAL A 51 1.08 -16.01 -18.82
C VAL A 51 0.49 -15.64 -20.19
N MET A 52 -0.48 -14.73 -20.26
CA MET A 52 -1.10 -14.29 -21.51
C MET A 52 -0.12 -13.53 -22.40
N TYR A 53 0.66 -12.61 -21.85
CA TYR A 53 1.71 -11.89 -22.60
C TYR A 53 2.87 -12.81 -23.00
N GLY A 54 3.23 -13.79 -22.14
CA GLY A 54 4.20 -14.84 -22.49
C GLY A 54 3.73 -15.72 -23.65
N ALA A 55 2.45 -16.12 -23.64
CA ALA A 55 1.84 -16.92 -24.71
C ALA A 55 1.67 -16.13 -26.02
N LEU A 56 1.28 -14.85 -25.94
CA LEU A 56 1.23 -13.96 -27.11
C LEU A 56 2.61 -13.70 -27.71
N PHE A 57 3.64 -13.56 -26.89
CA PHE A 57 5.02 -13.46 -27.35
C PHE A 57 5.48 -14.76 -28.01
N PHE A 58 5.18 -15.92 -27.41
CA PHE A 58 5.46 -17.23 -27.99
C PHE A 58 4.78 -17.41 -29.36
N HIS A 59 3.49 -17.10 -29.46
CA HIS A 59 2.78 -17.12 -30.74
C HIS A 59 3.31 -16.10 -31.75
N ALA A 60 3.72 -14.90 -31.33
CA ALA A 60 4.30 -13.91 -32.24
C ALA A 60 5.66 -14.39 -32.80
N VAL A 61 6.46 -15.08 -31.99
CA VAL A 61 7.75 -15.66 -32.41
C VAL A 61 7.52 -16.88 -33.31
N GLU A 62 6.53 -17.72 -33.02
CA GLU A 62 6.22 -18.93 -33.79
C GLU A 62 5.51 -18.62 -35.12
N TYR A 63 4.49 -17.75 -35.13
CA TYR A 63 3.76 -17.34 -36.34
C TYR A 63 4.51 -16.30 -37.19
N GLY A 64 5.43 -15.51 -36.61
CA GLY A 64 6.36 -14.66 -37.36
C GLY A 64 7.40 -15.44 -38.17
N VAL A 65 7.54 -16.74 -37.87
CA VAL A 65 8.39 -17.74 -38.53
C VAL A 65 7.51 -18.79 -39.21
N GLY A 66 6.42 -18.36 -39.84
CA GLY A 66 5.64 -19.21 -40.74
C GLY A 66 6.50 -19.68 -41.92
N TRP A 67 6.76 -20.98 -41.97
CA TRP A 67 7.33 -21.68 -43.12
C TRP A 67 6.43 -21.45 -44.32
N ARG A 68 6.93 -20.72 -45.32
CA ARG A 68 6.36 -20.75 -46.67
C ARG A 68 7.48 -21.19 -47.58
N ASN A 69 7.44 -22.46 -47.99
CA ASN A 69 8.15 -22.92 -49.18
C ASN A 69 7.66 -22.04 -50.34
N VAL A 70 8.41 -20.99 -50.62
CA VAL A 70 8.22 -20.16 -51.81
C VAL A 70 9.40 -20.50 -52.68
N GLY A 71 9.16 -21.40 -53.64
CA GLY A 71 10.01 -21.48 -54.82
C GLY A 71 10.09 -20.08 -55.45
N ASP A 72 11.32 -19.70 -55.80
CA ASP A 72 11.68 -18.67 -56.75
C ASP A 72 10.88 -17.36 -56.73
N ALA A 73 11.30 -16.44 -55.87
CA ALA A 73 11.42 -15.02 -56.22
C ALA A 73 12.30 -14.31 -55.18
N THR A 74 13.19 -13.45 -55.65
CA THR A 74 14.11 -12.61 -54.86
C THR A 74 13.38 -11.81 -53.78
N VAL A 75 13.41 -12.29 -52.54
CA VAL A 75 12.84 -11.58 -51.39
C VAL A 75 13.76 -10.42 -51.00
N SER A 76 13.33 -9.20 -51.31
CA SER A 76 14.00 -7.98 -50.85
C SER A 76 13.94 -7.88 -49.32
N PHE A 77 15.12 -7.79 -48.70
CA PHE A 77 15.33 -7.73 -47.26
C PHE A 77 14.96 -6.36 -46.66
N VAL A 78 13.81 -5.78 -47.00
CA VAL A 78 13.48 -4.41 -46.60
C VAL A 78 12.07 -4.34 -46.00
N LYS A 79 11.90 -4.92 -44.81
CA LYS A 79 10.92 -4.50 -43.77
C LYS A 79 10.86 -5.38 -42.51
N ARG A 80 11.90 -6.14 -42.16
CA ARG A 80 11.94 -6.90 -40.88
C ARG A 80 12.68 -6.18 -39.73
N PHE A 81 13.26 -5.01 -39.98
CA PHE A 81 14.13 -4.31 -39.01
C PHE A 81 13.43 -3.27 -38.10
N LYS A 82 12.15 -2.93 -38.35
CA LYS A 82 11.44 -1.90 -37.55
C LYS A 82 10.70 -2.42 -36.31
N LEU A 83 10.44 -3.72 -36.17
CA LEU A 83 9.78 -4.28 -34.98
C LEU A 83 10.77 -4.66 -33.86
N PHE A 84 12.03 -4.98 -34.21
CA PHE A 84 13.02 -5.40 -33.22
C PHE A 84 13.42 -4.25 -32.27
N GLU A 85 13.56 -3.04 -32.80
CA GLU A 85 13.96 -1.85 -32.05
C GLU A 85 13.00 -1.51 -30.88
N PRO A 86 11.67 -1.40 -31.08
CA PRO A 86 10.76 -1.19 -29.96
C PRO A 86 10.70 -2.38 -29.01
N VAL A 87 10.82 -3.62 -29.51
CA VAL A 87 10.75 -4.84 -28.67
C VAL A 87 11.94 -4.94 -27.70
N VAL A 88 13.17 -4.62 -28.16
CA VAL A 88 14.34 -4.59 -27.27
C VAL A 88 14.21 -3.45 -26.24
N GLY A 89 13.70 -2.29 -26.65
CA GLY A 89 13.44 -1.17 -25.74
C GLY A 89 12.46 -1.53 -24.63
N PHE A 90 11.31 -2.12 -24.97
CA PHE A 90 10.33 -2.58 -23.98
C PHE A 90 10.87 -3.73 -23.11
N GLY A 91 11.69 -4.63 -23.66
CA GLY A 91 12.31 -5.71 -22.90
C GLY A 91 13.27 -5.20 -21.81
N ILE A 92 14.09 -4.20 -22.15
CA ILE A 92 14.96 -3.53 -21.17
C ILE A 92 14.08 -2.85 -20.11
N LEU A 93 13.12 -2.02 -20.51
CA LEU A 93 12.25 -1.29 -19.58
C LEU A 93 11.49 -2.24 -18.61
N ALA A 94 11.02 -3.38 -19.11
CA ALA A 94 10.36 -4.40 -18.29
C ALA A 94 11.30 -4.99 -17.22
N THR A 95 12.57 -5.19 -17.55
CA THR A 95 13.59 -5.65 -16.59
C THR A 95 13.89 -4.58 -15.54
N TRP A 96 13.96 -3.31 -15.94
CA TRP A 96 14.09 -2.19 -15.00
C TRP A 96 12.91 -2.12 -14.04
N PHE A 97 11.67 -2.20 -14.54
CA PHE A 97 10.49 -2.23 -13.69
C PHE A 97 10.48 -3.46 -12.77
N ALA A 98 10.89 -4.65 -13.25
CA ALA A 98 10.93 -5.86 -12.43
C ALA A 98 11.88 -5.73 -11.23
N ILE A 99 13.04 -5.08 -11.39
CA ILE A 99 13.98 -4.86 -10.29
C ILE A 99 13.49 -3.76 -9.35
N LEU A 100 12.91 -2.68 -9.87
CA LEU A 100 12.51 -1.52 -9.07
C LEU A 100 11.18 -1.72 -8.32
N TYR A 101 10.25 -2.48 -8.90
CA TYR A 101 8.94 -2.73 -8.33
C TYR A 101 8.94 -3.29 -6.89
N PRO A 102 9.76 -4.30 -6.51
CA PRO A 102 9.77 -4.80 -5.13
C PRO A 102 10.17 -3.72 -4.12
N PHE A 103 11.13 -2.86 -4.47
CA PHE A 103 11.52 -1.74 -3.60
C PHE A 103 10.40 -0.70 -3.46
N PHE A 104 9.64 -0.44 -4.53
CA PHE A 104 8.48 0.45 -4.47
C PHE A 104 7.32 -0.14 -3.65
N ALA A 105 7.11 -1.45 -3.68
CA ALA A 105 6.09 -2.12 -2.88
C ALA A 105 6.35 -1.93 -1.38
N ASP A 106 7.58 -2.17 -0.93
CA ASP A 106 7.98 -1.97 0.48
C ASP A 106 7.91 -0.51 0.90
N ALA A 107 8.37 0.41 0.03
CA ALA A 107 8.30 1.84 0.28
C ALA A 107 6.85 2.32 0.41
N ARG A 108 5.93 1.80 -0.41
CA ARG A 108 4.51 2.11 -0.35
C ARG A 108 3.88 1.64 0.96
N GLN A 109 4.15 0.40 1.39
CA GLN A 109 3.64 -0.10 2.67
C GLN A 109 4.12 0.74 3.86
N LYS A 110 5.38 1.18 3.84
CA LYS A 110 5.92 2.10 4.87
C LYS A 110 5.28 3.49 4.81
N ALA A 111 5.04 4.01 3.61
CA ALA A 111 4.36 5.29 3.43
C ALA A 111 2.91 5.25 3.95
N ASP A 112 2.17 4.18 3.65
CA ASP A 112 0.79 3.97 4.14
C ASP A 112 0.74 3.90 5.67
N GLY A 113 1.73 3.27 6.31
CA GLY A 113 1.86 3.23 7.78
C GLY A 113 2.16 4.60 8.41
N GLY A 114 3.01 5.41 7.77
CA GLY A 114 3.33 6.77 8.23
C GLY A 114 2.17 7.75 8.10
N GLN A 115 1.35 7.61 7.04
CA GLN A 115 0.16 8.44 6.84
C GLN A 115 -0.85 8.27 7.97
N ASN A 116 -1.15 7.04 8.38
CA ASN A 116 -2.07 6.75 9.49
C ASN A 116 -1.66 7.41 10.82
N ASP A 117 -0.36 7.43 11.13
CA ASP A 117 0.15 8.10 12.33
C ASP A 117 -0.11 9.60 12.27
N SER A 118 0.18 10.23 11.12
CA SER A 118 -0.04 11.67 10.93
C SER A 118 -1.54 12.05 10.95
N HIS A 119 -2.39 11.20 10.37
CA HIS A 119 -3.85 11.38 10.35
C HIS A 119 -4.41 11.35 11.78
N LEU A 120 -4.08 10.32 12.56
CA LEU A 120 -4.54 10.24 13.96
C LEU A 120 -3.98 11.37 14.83
N LYS A 121 -2.75 11.86 14.58
CA LYS A 121 -2.20 13.01 15.34
C LYS A 121 -3.02 14.25 15.06
N SER A 122 -3.36 14.48 13.80
CA SER A 122 -4.17 15.61 13.38
C SER A 122 -5.59 15.51 13.96
N ALA A 123 -6.17 14.31 13.99
CA ALA A 123 -7.45 14.05 14.62
C ALA A 123 -7.42 14.27 16.15
N GLY A 124 -6.34 13.86 16.83
CA GLY A 124 -6.14 14.11 18.26
C GLY A 124 -5.95 15.59 18.59
N LEU A 125 -5.21 16.32 17.75
CA LEU A 125 -5.07 17.76 17.89
C LEU A 125 -6.41 18.47 17.71
N ALA A 126 -7.19 18.09 16.68
CA ALA A 126 -8.53 18.61 16.45
C ALA A 126 -9.47 18.33 17.63
N LEU A 127 -9.35 17.16 18.25
CA LEU A 127 -10.12 16.79 19.44
C LEU A 127 -9.78 17.67 20.65
N LEU A 128 -8.49 17.95 20.87
CA LEU A 128 -8.06 18.84 21.94
C LEU A 128 -8.52 20.29 21.70
N GLN A 129 -8.46 20.77 20.46
CA GLN A 129 -9.00 22.08 20.08
C GLN A 129 -10.51 22.15 20.32
N TYR A 130 -11.25 21.09 19.96
CA TYR A 130 -12.68 21.00 20.28
C TYR A 130 -12.91 21.07 21.80
N ALA A 131 -12.15 20.33 22.60
CA ALA A 131 -12.31 20.36 24.06
C ALA A 131 -12.09 21.78 24.61
N THR A 132 -11.07 22.49 24.15
CA THR A 132 -10.81 23.88 24.55
C THR A 132 -11.96 24.83 24.21
N ASP A 133 -12.67 24.62 23.09
CA ASP A 133 -13.80 25.46 22.68
C ASP A 133 -15.11 25.11 23.41
N TYR A 134 -15.21 23.91 23.99
CA TYR A 134 -16.44 23.36 24.58
C TYR A 134 -16.25 22.96 26.05
N ASP A 135 -15.80 23.87 26.91
CA ASP A 135 -15.67 23.69 28.37
C ASP A 135 -14.96 22.38 28.78
N ASP A 136 -13.89 22.03 28.05
CA ASP A 136 -13.14 20.77 28.19
C ASP A 136 -13.99 19.51 28.07
N THR A 137 -15.08 19.56 27.31
CA THR A 137 -15.95 18.40 27.04
C THR A 137 -15.60 17.71 25.73
N LEU A 138 -15.59 16.38 25.75
CA LEU A 138 -15.44 15.58 24.53
C LEU A 138 -16.74 15.59 23.69
N PRO A 139 -16.63 15.49 22.35
CA PRO A 139 -17.78 15.50 21.45
C PRO A 139 -18.88 14.53 21.90
N PRO A 140 -20.14 14.99 22.03
CA PRO A 140 -21.27 14.18 22.50
C PRO A 140 -21.78 13.26 21.38
N THR A 141 -20.94 12.33 20.95
CA THR A 141 -21.26 11.42 19.84
C THR A 141 -21.37 9.98 20.33
N MET A 142 -22.51 9.35 20.03
CA MET A 142 -22.73 7.92 20.27
C MET A 142 -22.26 7.05 19.10
N ARG A 143 -21.90 7.67 17.96
CA ARG A 143 -21.50 6.97 16.73
C ARG A 143 -20.13 7.42 16.25
N THR A 144 -19.33 6.46 15.80
CA THR A 144 -18.04 6.69 15.15
C THR A 144 -18.18 7.54 13.89
N SER A 145 -19.24 7.32 13.10
CA SER A 145 -19.48 7.99 11.82
C SER A 145 -19.81 9.48 11.92
N THR A 146 -20.26 9.95 13.09
CA THR A 146 -20.59 11.35 13.33
C THR A 146 -19.43 12.14 13.92
N MET A 147 -18.36 11.47 14.39
CA MET A 147 -17.17 12.16 14.90
C MET A 147 -16.56 13.17 13.92
N PRO A 148 -16.45 12.88 12.60
CA PRO A 148 -15.95 13.85 11.64
C PRO A 148 -16.73 15.17 11.66
N GLN A 149 -18.04 15.15 11.90
CA GLN A 149 -18.87 16.38 11.88
C GLN A 149 -18.41 17.40 12.92
N TYR A 150 -17.95 16.94 14.08
CA TYR A 150 -17.46 17.80 15.17
C TYR A 150 -16.03 18.29 14.94
N LEU A 151 -15.19 17.42 14.35
CA LEU A 151 -13.76 17.69 14.20
C LEU A 151 -13.39 18.34 12.86
N THR A 152 -14.29 18.31 11.87
CA THR A 152 -14.07 18.92 10.54
C THR A 152 -13.69 20.40 10.60
N PRO A 153 -14.33 21.25 11.43
CA PRO A 153 -13.91 22.65 11.57
C PRO A 153 -12.46 22.78 12.03
N TYR A 154 -11.94 21.85 12.81
CA TYR A 154 -10.57 21.93 13.35
C TYR A 154 -9.52 21.33 12.39
N LEU A 155 -9.96 20.69 11.30
CA LEU A 155 -9.12 19.99 10.32
C LEU A 155 -8.98 20.75 9.00
N HIS A 156 -8.98 22.08 9.03
CA HIS A 156 -8.94 22.94 7.84
C HIS A 156 -7.78 22.71 6.86
N HIS A 157 -6.68 22.11 7.32
CA HIS A 157 -5.44 21.93 6.57
C HIS A 157 -5.31 20.56 5.89
N LEU A 158 -6.22 19.61 6.17
CA LEU A 158 -6.19 18.27 5.60
C LEU A 158 -7.53 17.99 4.90
N GLY A 159 -7.50 17.23 3.81
CA GLY A 159 -8.73 16.63 3.29
C GLY A 159 -9.41 15.86 4.43
N VAL A 160 -10.65 16.18 4.74
CA VAL A 160 -11.34 15.67 5.95
C VAL A 160 -11.46 14.13 5.92
N ALA A 161 -11.74 13.55 4.75
CA ALA A 161 -11.97 12.13 4.57
C ALA A 161 -10.76 11.24 4.94
N PRO A 162 -9.52 11.49 4.47
CA PRO A 162 -8.38 10.62 4.80
C PRO A 162 -8.02 10.62 6.29
N VAL A 163 -8.29 11.68 7.05
CA VAL A 163 -7.92 11.77 8.47
C VAL A 163 -8.64 10.71 9.32
N PHE A 164 -9.88 10.40 8.98
CA PHE A 164 -10.72 9.46 9.73
C PHE A 164 -10.67 8.03 9.20
N VAL A 165 -9.93 7.76 8.13
CA VAL A 165 -9.86 6.45 7.48
C VAL A 165 -8.46 5.89 7.61
N ASP A 166 -8.38 4.64 8.04
CA ASP A 166 -7.14 3.89 8.07
C ASP A 166 -6.73 3.52 6.64
N SER A 167 -5.56 3.96 6.20
CA SER A 167 -5.02 3.70 4.87
C SER A 167 -4.77 2.21 4.61
N GLN A 168 -4.51 1.39 5.62
CA GLN A 168 -4.25 -0.04 5.42
C GLN A 168 -5.53 -0.84 5.32
N SER A 169 -6.46 -0.65 6.27
CA SER A 169 -7.72 -1.38 6.28
C SER A 169 -8.80 -0.77 5.38
N LYS A 170 -8.61 0.48 4.93
CA LYS A 170 -9.59 1.31 4.23
C LYS A 170 -10.92 1.48 4.99
N MET A 171 -10.90 1.21 6.29
CA MET A 171 -12.02 1.35 7.19
C MET A 171 -11.85 2.59 8.07
N PRO A 172 -12.93 3.23 8.51
CA PRO A 172 -12.83 4.35 9.43
C PRO A 172 -12.20 3.93 10.76
N PHE A 173 -11.42 4.83 11.38
CA PHE A 173 -10.97 4.65 12.75
C PHE A 173 -12.18 4.53 13.68
N THR A 174 -12.08 3.63 14.67
CA THR A 174 -13.13 3.44 15.67
C THR A 174 -12.90 4.42 16.81
N TRP A 175 -13.92 5.19 17.12
CA TRP A 175 -13.91 6.16 18.22
C TRP A 175 -14.59 5.56 19.45
N ARG A 176 -14.03 5.79 20.62
CA ARG A 176 -14.62 5.37 21.90
C ARG A 176 -15.72 6.35 22.29
N THR A 177 -16.89 6.18 21.69
CA THR A 177 -18.08 7.02 21.87
C THR A 177 -18.62 7.04 23.30
N VAL A 178 -18.27 6.04 24.12
CA VAL A 178 -18.61 5.98 25.56
C VAL A 178 -17.97 7.13 26.35
N LEU A 179 -16.92 7.76 25.82
CA LEU A 179 -16.30 8.96 26.40
C LEU A 179 -17.00 10.26 25.99
N GLY A 180 -18.08 10.21 25.20
CA GLY A 180 -18.81 11.40 24.81
C GLY A 180 -19.34 12.17 26.03
N SER A 181 -19.23 13.50 26.00
CA SER A 181 -19.58 14.39 27.12
C SER A 181 -18.77 14.20 28.40
N LEU A 182 -17.65 13.47 28.34
CA LEU A 182 -16.70 13.42 29.45
C LEU A 182 -15.89 14.72 29.48
N TYR A 183 -15.71 15.28 30.67
CA TYR A 183 -14.81 16.40 30.90
C TYR A 183 -13.36 15.90 30.94
N VAL A 184 -12.50 16.45 30.08
CA VAL A 184 -11.07 16.11 29.98
C VAL A 184 -10.35 16.40 31.29
N ASP A 185 -10.69 17.52 31.94
CA ASP A 185 -10.14 17.93 33.24
C ASP A 185 -10.42 16.94 34.38
N ASN A 186 -11.50 16.16 34.28
CA ASN A 186 -11.84 15.16 35.28
C ASN A 186 -11.05 13.86 35.12
N VAL A 187 -10.19 13.74 34.09
CA VAL A 187 -9.38 12.55 33.81
C VAL A 187 -7.95 12.74 34.32
N LEU A 188 -7.60 12.06 35.41
CA LEU A 188 -6.26 12.17 36.03
C LEU A 188 -5.13 11.54 35.18
N GLU A 189 -5.46 10.64 34.25
CA GLU A 189 -4.49 9.92 33.43
C GLU A 189 -4.93 9.92 31.95
N GLY A 190 -4.91 11.06 31.27
CA GLY A 190 -5.26 11.16 29.85
C GLY A 190 -4.43 10.21 28.96
N SER A 191 -3.18 9.93 29.36
CA SER A 191 -2.27 9.00 28.67
C SER A 191 -2.67 7.51 28.78
N SER A 192 -3.64 7.15 29.63
CA SER A 192 -4.15 5.77 29.74
C SER A 192 -5.53 5.60 29.09
N VAL A 193 -6.18 6.71 28.71
CA VAL A 193 -7.51 6.70 28.13
C VAL A 193 -7.45 6.63 26.61
N VAL A 194 -7.85 5.49 26.06
CA VAL A 194 -7.99 5.29 24.61
C VAL A 194 -9.22 6.03 24.10
N VAL A 195 -9.03 6.89 23.09
CA VAL A 195 -10.11 7.66 22.46
C VAL A 195 -10.42 7.19 21.05
N ALA A 196 -9.40 6.82 20.26
CA ALA A 196 -9.61 6.24 18.93
C ALA A 196 -8.61 5.12 18.66
N TYR A 197 -8.96 4.18 17.79
CA TYR A 197 -8.09 3.08 17.41
C TYR A 197 -8.41 2.56 16.00
N SER A 198 -7.41 1.99 15.33
CA SER A 198 -7.63 1.32 14.04
C SER A 198 -8.53 0.10 14.22
N PRO A 199 -9.49 -0.16 13.31
CA PRO A 199 -10.40 -1.30 13.40
C PRO A 199 -9.69 -2.65 13.26
N ALA A 200 -8.52 -2.71 12.62
CA ALA A 200 -7.75 -3.94 12.45
C ALA A 200 -6.27 -3.73 12.83
N PRO A 201 -5.58 -4.75 13.39
CA PRO A 201 -4.18 -4.64 13.71
C PRO A 201 -3.30 -4.68 12.44
N VAL A 202 -2.22 -3.89 12.47
CA VAL A 202 -1.13 -3.92 11.48
C VAL A 202 -0.30 -5.19 11.69
N ASN A 203 0.20 -5.80 10.60
CA ASN A 203 1.01 -7.04 10.61
C ASN A 203 0.30 -8.25 11.25
N ARG A 204 -0.96 -8.48 10.85
CA ARG A 204 -1.85 -9.54 11.36
C ARG A 204 -1.22 -10.94 11.36
N ALA A 205 -0.29 -11.23 10.44
CA ALA A 205 0.34 -12.54 10.30
C ALA A 205 1.54 -12.80 11.25
N THR A 206 2.19 -11.77 11.80
CA THR A 206 3.46 -11.94 12.54
C THR A 206 3.38 -11.39 13.96
N SER A 207 2.84 -10.19 14.14
CA SER A 207 2.74 -9.52 15.43
C SER A 207 1.67 -8.43 15.35
N PRO A 208 0.38 -8.78 15.57
CA PRO A 208 -0.72 -7.86 15.41
C PRO A 208 -0.59 -6.70 16.40
N ARG A 209 -0.39 -5.49 15.87
CA ARG A 209 -0.35 -4.26 16.67
C ARG A 209 -1.43 -3.30 16.20
N ARG A 210 -2.23 -2.81 17.14
CA ARG A 210 -3.28 -1.83 16.89
C ARG A 210 -2.76 -0.43 17.10
N LEU A 211 -3.02 0.44 16.13
CA LEU A 211 -2.71 1.86 16.26
C LEU A 211 -3.80 2.52 17.12
N THR A 212 -3.38 3.19 18.19
CA THR A 212 -4.27 3.71 19.23
C THR A 212 -3.91 5.15 19.54
N LEU A 213 -4.92 6.02 19.56
CA LEU A 213 -4.87 7.41 19.99
C LEU A 213 -5.38 7.52 21.42
N PHE A 214 -4.63 8.24 22.25
CA PHE A 214 -4.97 8.54 23.63
C PHE A 214 -5.50 9.97 23.80
N LEU A 215 -6.11 10.24 24.96
CA LEU A 215 -6.80 11.50 25.23
C LEU A 215 -5.87 12.73 25.23
N ASP A 216 -4.62 12.54 25.64
CA ASP A 216 -3.55 13.56 25.58
C ASP A 216 -2.97 13.76 24.16
N GLY A 217 -3.51 13.09 23.15
CA GLY A 217 -3.12 13.22 21.75
C GLY A 217 -1.91 12.36 21.35
N HIS A 218 -1.30 11.60 22.27
CA HIS A 218 -0.21 10.70 21.89
C HIS A 218 -0.76 9.44 21.20
N ILE A 219 0.09 8.82 20.38
CA ILE A 219 -0.26 7.62 19.61
C ILE A 219 0.70 6.51 19.96
N LYS A 220 0.16 5.31 20.17
CA LYS A 220 0.97 4.12 20.42
C LYS A 220 0.44 2.95 19.60
N ARG A 221 1.38 2.12 19.13
CA ARG A 221 1.07 0.82 18.55
C ARG A 221 1.10 -0.23 19.65
N ILE A 222 -0.06 -0.72 20.05
CA ILE A 222 -0.22 -1.63 21.19
C ILE A 222 -0.39 -3.06 20.65
N PRO A 223 0.29 -4.08 21.22
CA PRO A 223 0.00 -5.47 20.91
C PRO A 223 -1.48 -5.78 21.12
N GLU A 224 -2.10 -6.51 20.18
CA GLU A 224 -3.54 -6.81 20.24
C GLU A 224 -3.95 -7.51 21.55
N ALA A 225 -3.06 -8.34 22.12
CA ALA A 225 -3.29 -9.03 23.39
C ALA A 225 -3.41 -8.08 24.60
N ASP A 226 -2.72 -6.95 24.58
CA ASP A 226 -2.71 -5.98 25.68
C ASP A 226 -3.72 -4.85 25.45
N PHE A 227 -4.09 -4.60 24.19
CA PHE A 227 -5.05 -3.57 23.82
C PHE A 227 -6.39 -3.74 24.56
N TRP A 228 -6.94 -4.95 24.60
CA TRP A 228 -8.25 -5.20 25.23
C TRP A 228 -8.22 -4.99 26.74
N LYS A 229 -7.08 -5.24 27.40
CA LYS A 229 -6.91 -4.96 28.83
C LYS A 229 -6.93 -3.46 29.11
N LEU A 230 -6.24 -2.68 28.27
CA LEU A 230 -6.24 -1.22 28.35
C LEU A 230 -7.61 -0.63 27.99
N PHE A 231 -8.28 -1.17 26.97
CA PHE A 231 -9.60 -0.70 26.55
C PHE A 231 -10.68 -0.96 27.61
N ALA A 232 -10.59 -2.11 28.30
CA ALA A 232 -11.51 -2.46 29.39
C ALA A 232 -11.26 -1.64 30.67
N ALA A 233 -10.08 -1.04 30.82
CA ALA A 233 -9.79 -0.19 31.96
C ALA A 233 -10.71 1.04 31.95
N LYS A 234 -11.36 1.30 33.10
CA LYS A 234 -12.12 2.52 33.31
C LYS A 234 -11.15 3.69 33.49
N PRO A 235 -11.43 4.88 32.92
CA PRO A 235 -10.67 6.08 33.23
C PRO A 235 -10.65 6.30 34.74
N LYS A 236 -9.48 6.62 35.30
CA LYS A 236 -9.41 7.09 36.69
C LYS A 236 -9.92 8.53 36.70
N HIS A 237 -11.06 8.73 37.33
CA HIS A 237 -11.66 10.05 37.47
C HIS A 237 -11.06 10.73 38.70
N ALA A 238 -10.86 12.05 38.64
CA ALA A 238 -10.66 12.84 39.84
C ALA A 238 -11.88 12.64 40.77
N PRO A 239 -11.68 12.55 42.10
CA PRO A 239 -12.82 12.51 43.02
C PRO A 239 -13.68 13.76 42.77
N GLN A 240 -14.93 13.56 42.34
CA GLN A 240 -15.86 14.67 42.16
C GLN A 240 -15.90 15.47 43.45
N ALA A 241 -15.48 16.73 43.39
CA ALA A 241 -15.74 17.66 44.47
C ALA A 241 -17.27 17.78 44.59
N LYS A 242 -17.84 17.18 45.64
CA LYS A 242 -19.22 17.45 46.05
C LYS A 242 -19.35 18.95 46.30
N GLY A 243 -20.09 19.67 45.45
CA GLY A 243 -20.50 21.05 45.66
C GLY A 243 -20.54 21.79 44.33
N THR A 244 -21.62 22.40 43.87
CA THR A 244 -22.84 22.86 44.55
C THR A 244 -23.93 23.01 43.49
N ASN A 245 -25.15 22.53 43.77
CA ASN A 245 -26.35 23.05 43.10
C ASN A 245 -26.35 24.58 43.24
N ARG A 246 -26.30 25.29 42.12
CA ARG A 246 -26.85 26.64 41.96
C ARG A 246 -27.41 26.77 40.55
#